data_AF-A0A523MF30-F1
#
_entry.id   AF-A0A523MF30-F1
#
_cell.length_a   1.000
_cell.length_b   1.000
_cell.length_c   1.000
_cell.angle_alpha   90.00
_cell.angle_beta   90.00
_cell.angle_gamma   90.00
#
_symmetry.space_group_name_H-M   'P 1'
#
loop_
_entity.id
_entity.type
_entity.pdbx_description
1 polymer ?
#
loop_
_entity_poly.entity_id
_entity_poly.type
_entity_poly.pdbx_seq_one_letter_code
_entity_poly.pdbx_strand_id
1 'polypeptide(L)'
;MMHRIGATFFVIWGLLHVYAANGLYQMGAGMDPSMLEARIVQGAWHLLFFGVIAIVVGIRWNWRNSTMGYWINIVTLSVVDLGFIFIVFIPQDLPIYPAGLGPLFWVLAAIFSTAGYLREERTA
;
A
#
# COMPACT_ATOMS: atom_id res chain seq x y z
N MET A 1 -4.03 13.20 16.92
CA MET A 1 -2.72 12.51 16.92
C MET A 1 -2.79 11.17 16.21
N MET A 2 -3.86 10.39 16.40
CA MET A 2 -4.03 9.07 15.79
C MET A 2 -3.98 9.13 14.26
N HIS A 3 -4.60 10.15 13.65
CA HIS A 3 -4.56 10.32 12.19
C HIS A 3 -3.14 10.49 11.64
N ARG A 4 -2.23 11.13 12.39
CA ARG A 4 -0.82 11.28 11.98
C ARG A 4 -0.05 9.98 12.10
N ILE A 5 -0.31 9.17 13.13
CA ILE A 5 0.26 7.83 13.26
C ILE A 5 -0.20 6.96 12.07
N GLY A 6 -1.50 6.98 11.76
CA GLY A 6 -2.05 6.29 10.59
C GLY A 6 -1.44 6.78 9.28
N ALA A 7 -1.28 8.09 9.10
CA ALA A 7 -0.63 8.69 7.94
C ALA A 7 0.83 8.23 7.80
N THR A 8 1.59 8.15 8.89
CA THR A 8 2.96 7.60 8.88
C THR A 8 2.97 6.16 8.40
N PHE A 9 2.05 5.32 8.86
CA PHE A 9 1.97 3.94 8.41
C PHE A 9 1.55 3.80 6.94
N PHE A 10 0.66 4.67 6.42
CA PHE A 10 0.39 4.73 4.98
C PHE A 10 1.63 5.09 4.16
N VAL A 11 2.45 6.03 4.64
CA VAL A 11 3.70 6.41 3.97
C VAL A 11 4.70 5.25 3.99
N ILE A 12 4.88 4.58 5.14
CA ILE A 12 5.77 3.41 5.25
C ILE A 12 5.31 2.29 4.31
N TRP A 13 4.00 2.00 4.30
CA TRP A 13 3.42 1.04 3.37
C TRP A 13 3.75 1.41 1.91
N GLY A 14 3.58 2.68 1.55
CA GLY A 14 3.89 3.13 0.19
C GLY A 14 5.36 2.99 -0.18
N LEU A 15 6.28 3.30 0.74
CA LEU A 15 7.72 3.13 0.52
C LEU A 15 8.11 1.65 0.31
N LEU A 16 7.53 0.73 1.09
CA LEU A 16 7.73 -0.70 0.89
C LEU A 16 7.24 -1.16 -0.49
N HIS A 17 6.13 -0.61 -0.98
CA HIS A 17 5.56 -0.97 -2.27
C HIS A 17 6.31 -0.35 -3.45
N VAL A 18 6.91 0.83 -3.29
CA VAL A 18 7.87 1.38 -4.26
C VAL A 18 9.10 0.46 -4.37
N TYR A 19 9.61 -0.04 -3.24
CA TYR A 19 10.73 -0.99 -3.24
C TYR A 19 10.33 -2.34 -3.89
N ALA A 20 9.17 -2.89 -3.55
CA ALA A 20 8.67 -4.12 -4.14
C ALA A 20 8.40 -3.98 -5.65
N ALA A 21 7.90 -2.81 -6.08
CA ALA A 21 7.73 -2.48 -7.49
C ALA A 21 9.05 -2.52 -8.25
N ASN A 22 10.12 -1.95 -7.70
CA ASN A 22 11.46 -2.06 -8.30
C ASN A 22 11.91 -3.52 -8.41
N GLY A 23 11.66 -4.35 -7.39
CA GLY A 23 11.96 -5.79 -7.44
C GLY A 23 11.22 -6.53 -8.56
N LEU A 24 9.91 -6.27 -8.72
CA LEU A 24 9.12 -6.83 -9.83
C LEU A 24 9.59 -6.33 -11.19
N TYR A 25 9.94 -5.05 -11.29
CA TYR A 25 10.47 -4.48 -12.53
C TYR A 25 11.79 -5.13 -12.94
N GLN A 26 12.73 -5.27 -12.01
CA GLN A 26 14.01 -5.94 -12.25
C GLN A 26 13.82 -7.41 -12.64
N MET A 27 12.86 -8.09 -12.01
CA MET A 27 12.50 -9.46 -12.36
C MET A 27 11.99 -9.56 -13.79
N GLY A 28 11.03 -8.72 -14.20
CA GLY A 28 10.52 -8.69 -15.56
C GLY A 28 11.60 -8.32 -16.58
N ALA A 29 12.38 -7.28 -16.31
CA ALA A 29 13.46 -6.82 -17.20
C ALA A 29 14.59 -7.83 -17.41
N GLY A 30 14.73 -8.81 -16.51
CA GLY A 30 15.68 -9.92 -16.64
C GLY A 30 15.17 -11.11 -17.47
N MET A 31 13.93 -11.07 -17.94
CA MET A 31 13.31 -12.15 -18.71
C MET A 31 13.40 -11.93 -20.22
N ASP A 32 13.28 -13.00 -20.99
CA ASP A 32 13.07 -12.89 -22.43
C ASP A 32 11.71 -12.23 -22.73
N PRO A 33 11.63 -11.38 -23.78
CA PRO A 33 10.40 -10.71 -24.16
C PRO A 33 9.24 -11.69 -24.34
N SER A 34 8.20 -11.53 -23.52
CA SER A 34 7.07 -12.45 -23.46
C SER A 34 5.84 -11.80 -22.83
N MET A 35 4.68 -12.40 -23.02
CA MET A 35 3.46 -11.96 -22.32
C MET A 35 3.60 -12.02 -20.80
N LEU A 36 4.38 -12.97 -20.29
CA LEU A 36 4.62 -13.09 -18.84
C LEU A 36 5.48 -11.93 -18.34
N GLU A 37 6.59 -11.63 -19.01
CA GLU A 37 7.43 -10.46 -18.72
C GLU A 37 6.60 -9.17 -18.68
N ALA A 38 5.81 -8.91 -19.73
CA ALA A 38 4.96 -7.73 -19.80
C ALA A 38 3.96 -7.63 -18.64
N ARG A 39 3.40 -8.76 -18.16
CA ARG A 39 2.48 -8.76 -17.00
C ARG A 39 3.20 -8.53 -15.68
N ILE A 40 4.41 -9.03 -15.51
CA ILE A 40 5.23 -8.76 -14.31
C ILE A 40 5.60 -7.28 -14.26
N VAL A 41 6.06 -6.70 -15.38
CA VAL A 41 6.37 -5.27 -15.47
C VAL A 41 5.13 -4.40 -15.28
N GLN A 42 3.97 -4.81 -15.82
CA GLN A 42 2.70 -4.15 -15.55
C GLN A 42 2.32 -4.22 -14.06
N GLY A 43 2.57 -5.36 -13.40
CA GLY A 43 2.41 -5.52 -11.96
C GLY A 43 3.28 -4.55 -11.17
N ALA A 44 4.55 -4.42 -11.55
CA ALA A 44 5.48 -3.44 -10.99
C ALA A 44 4.95 -2.00 -11.13
N TRP A 45 4.44 -1.65 -12.31
CA TRP A 45 3.85 -0.34 -12.58
C TRP A 45 2.66 -0.05 -11.65
N HIS A 46 1.70 -0.98 -11.54
CA HIS A 46 0.57 -0.78 -10.65
C HIS A 46 1.01 -0.62 -9.19
N LEU A 47 1.93 -1.47 -8.73
CA LEU A 47 2.41 -1.44 -7.36
C LEU A 47 3.13 -0.12 -7.02
N LEU A 48 3.92 0.39 -7.97
CA LEU A 48 4.58 1.70 -7.87
C LEU A 48 3.54 2.80 -7.65
N PHE A 49 2.52 2.88 -8.50
CA PHE A 49 1.54 3.96 -8.41
C PHE A 49 0.60 3.84 -7.21
N PHE A 50 0.25 2.62 -6.78
CA PHE A 50 -0.44 2.46 -5.49
C PHE A 50 0.43 2.93 -4.32
N GLY A 51 1.73 2.63 -4.34
CA GLY A 51 2.68 3.14 -3.35
C GLY A 51 2.77 4.67 -3.36
N VAL A 52 2.84 5.29 -4.54
CA VAL A 52 2.87 6.75 -4.70
C VAL A 52 1.57 7.39 -4.19
N ILE A 53 0.40 6.82 -4.52
CA ILE A 53 -0.89 7.29 -4.00
C ILE A 53 -0.89 7.23 -2.47
N ALA A 54 -0.46 6.11 -1.88
CA ALA A 54 -0.39 5.94 -0.43
C ALA A 54 0.42 7.07 0.24
N ILE A 55 1.60 7.37 -0.33
CA ILE A 55 2.50 8.42 0.16
C ILE A 55 1.88 9.81 0.00
N VAL A 56 1.45 10.16 -1.21
CA VAL A 56 0.92 11.49 -1.51
C VAL A 56 -0.32 11.78 -0.67
N VAL A 57 -1.23 10.81 -0.58
CA VAL A 57 -2.46 10.95 0.18
C VAL A 57 -2.20 10.95 1.68
N GLY A 58 -1.27 10.10 2.13
CA GLY A 58 -0.79 10.07 3.51
C GLY A 58 -0.29 11.44 3.97
N ILE A 59 0.59 12.07 3.18
CA ILE A 59 1.22 13.35 3.50
C ILE A 59 0.24 14.52 3.34
N ARG A 60 -0.52 14.58 2.24
CA ARG A 60 -1.34 15.77 1.91
C ARG A 60 -2.68 15.81 2.65
N TRP A 61 -3.32 14.66 2.85
CA TRP A 61 -4.69 14.58 3.34
C TRP A 61 -4.81 13.81 4.67
N ASN A 62 -4.27 12.60 4.80
CA ASN A 62 -4.38 11.86 6.08
C ASN A 62 -3.66 12.58 7.22
N TRP A 63 -2.52 13.23 6.94
CA TRP A 63 -1.80 14.04 7.95
C TRP A 63 -2.62 15.18 8.56
N ARG A 64 -3.68 15.62 7.84
CA ARG A 64 -4.61 16.67 8.26
C ARG A 64 -6.00 16.11 8.63
N ASN A 65 -6.11 14.79 8.77
CA ASN A 65 -7.35 14.08 9.03
C ASN A 65 -8.48 14.41 8.02
N SER A 66 -8.14 14.53 6.74
CA SER A 66 -9.14 14.80 5.69
C SER A 66 -10.01 13.58 5.41
N THR A 67 -11.31 13.81 5.28
CA THR A 67 -12.31 12.76 5.00
C THR A 67 -12.04 12.08 3.66
N MET A 68 -11.73 12.88 2.63
CA MET A 68 -11.39 12.34 1.32
C MET A 68 -10.11 11.49 1.37
N GLY A 69 -9.07 11.98 2.05
CA GLY A 69 -7.81 11.23 2.19
C GLY A 69 -7.97 9.92 2.95
N TYR A 70 -8.83 9.89 3.97
CA TYR A 70 -9.17 8.66 4.67
C TYR A 70 -9.72 7.61 3.71
N TRP A 71 -10.76 7.95 2.95
CA TRP A 71 -11.42 7.00 2.05
C TRP A 71 -10.53 6.55 0.90
N ILE A 72 -9.76 7.46 0.29
CA ILE A 72 -8.83 7.10 -0.78
C ILE A 72 -7.84 6.05 -0.28
N ASN A 73 -7.11 6.34 0.80
CA ASN A 73 -6.07 5.42 1.25
C ASN A 73 -6.64 4.12 1.82
N ILE A 74 -7.69 4.17 2.64
CA ILE A 74 -8.21 2.94 3.24
C ILE A 74 -8.76 1.99 2.17
N VAL A 75 -9.50 2.50 1.16
CA VAL A 75 -10.09 1.65 0.13
C VAL A 75 -9.01 1.12 -0.81
N THR A 76 -8.15 2.00 -1.33
CA THR A 76 -7.10 1.60 -2.29
C THR A 76 -6.19 0.53 -1.68
N LEU A 77 -5.67 0.76 -0.47
CA LEU A 77 -4.73 -0.20 0.13
C LEU A 77 -5.44 -1.49 0.55
N SER A 78 -6.69 -1.43 1.02
CA SER A 78 -7.44 -2.65 1.34
C SER A 78 -7.68 -3.51 0.10
N VAL A 79 -7.98 -2.92 -1.06
CA VAL A 79 -8.11 -3.68 -2.31
C VAL A 79 -6.79 -4.36 -2.68
N VAL A 80 -5.67 -3.65 -2.56
CA VAL A 80 -4.34 -4.18 -2.88
C VAL A 80 -3.96 -5.31 -1.92
N ASP A 81 -4.03 -5.08 -0.61
CA ASP A 81 -3.57 -6.06 0.39
C ASP A 81 -4.52 -7.26 0.49
N LEU A 82 -5.84 -7.08 0.42
CA LEU A 82 -6.75 -8.23 0.41
C LEU A 82 -6.52 -9.09 -0.84
N GLY A 83 -6.35 -8.47 -2.01
CA GLY A 83 -5.99 -9.17 -3.23
C GLY A 83 -4.66 -9.93 -3.08
N PHE A 84 -3.63 -9.27 -2.56
CA PHE A 84 -2.34 -9.90 -2.29
C PHE A 84 -2.46 -11.06 -1.29
N ILE A 85 -3.16 -10.89 -0.18
CA ILE A 85 -3.32 -11.90 0.87
C ILE A 85 -3.98 -13.16 0.32
N PHE A 86 -5.13 -13.01 -0.34
CA PHE A 86 -5.95 -14.16 -0.74
C PHE A 86 -5.51 -14.81 -2.04
N ILE A 87 -4.83 -14.09 -2.93
CA ILE A 87 -4.43 -14.60 -4.25
C ILE A 87 -2.96 -15.02 -4.26
N VAL A 88 -2.10 -14.34 -3.49
CA VAL A 88 -0.65 -14.52 -3.55
C VAL A 88 -0.08 -15.04 -2.24
N PHE A 89 -0.24 -14.32 -1.13
CA PHE A 89 0.48 -14.60 0.12
C PHE A 89 0.10 -15.96 0.72
N ILE A 90 -1.19 -16.23 0.92
CA ILE A 90 -1.67 -17.50 1.46
C ILE A 90 -1.49 -18.64 0.45
N PRO A 91 -1.91 -18.52 -0.82
CA PRO A 91 -1.86 -19.66 -1.74
C PRO A 91 -0.44 -20.07 -2.14
N GLN A 92 0.53 -19.15 -2.10
CA GLN A 92 1.92 -19.41 -2.49
C GLN A 92 2.86 -19.62 -1.30
N ASP A 93 2.32 -19.69 -0.07
CA ASP A 93 3.07 -19.88 1.18
C ASP A 93 4.32 -18.99 1.27
N LEU A 94 4.13 -17.70 0.99
CA LEU A 94 5.24 -16.75 0.97
C LEU A 94 5.81 -16.57 2.39
N PRO A 95 7.14 -16.36 2.53
CA PRO A 95 7.74 -16.15 3.83
C PRO A 95 7.19 -14.89 4.49
N ILE A 96 6.82 -14.98 5.77
CA ILE A 96 6.24 -13.88 6.56
C ILE A 96 7.12 -12.63 6.48
N TYR A 97 8.44 -12.79 6.47
CA TYR A 97 9.36 -11.70 6.19
C TYR A 97 10.08 -11.94 4.84
N PRO A 98 10.08 -10.98 3.91
CA PRO A 98 9.54 -9.62 4.04
C PRO A 98 8.05 -9.47 3.65
N ALA A 99 7.38 -10.51 3.12
CA ALA A 99 6.10 -10.36 2.43
C ALA A 99 4.92 -9.91 3.31
N GLY A 100 4.97 -10.18 4.62
CA GLY A 100 3.96 -9.76 5.59
C GLY A 100 4.05 -8.29 6.01
N LEU A 101 5.12 -7.56 5.66
CA LEU A 101 5.30 -6.17 6.08
C LEU A 101 4.23 -5.25 5.47
N GLY A 102 3.85 -5.44 4.20
CA GLY A 102 2.78 -4.68 3.55
C GLY A 102 1.46 -4.79 4.34
N PRO A 103 0.89 -5.99 4.47
CA PRO A 103 -0.33 -6.22 5.25
C PRO A 103 -0.25 -5.70 6.69
N LEU A 104 0.88 -5.87 7.37
CA LEU A 104 1.08 -5.35 8.72
C LEU A 104 0.92 -3.84 8.78
N PHE A 105 1.66 -3.10 7.94
CA PHE A 105 1.59 -1.64 7.94
C PHE A 105 0.25 -1.11 7.45
N TRP A 106 -0.43 -1.83 6.56
CA TRP A 106 -1.80 -1.52 6.17
C TRP A 106 -2.78 -1.66 7.33
N VAL A 107 -2.75 -2.77 8.08
CA VAL A 107 -3.61 -2.98 9.25
C VAL A 107 -3.36 -1.90 10.30
N LEU A 108 -2.09 -1.59 10.60
CA LEU A 108 -1.75 -0.52 11.54
C LEU A 108 -2.28 0.84 11.03
N ALA A 109 -2.04 1.17 9.75
CA ALA A 109 -2.56 2.40 9.16
C ALA A 109 -4.08 2.47 9.24
N ALA A 110 -4.78 1.37 8.93
CA ALA A 110 -6.23 1.27 9.01
C ALA A 110 -6.73 1.53 10.43
N ILE A 111 -6.16 0.89 11.45
CA ILE A 111 -6.56 1.05 12.85
C ILE A 111 -6.38 2.52 13.30
N PHE A 112 -5.20 3.09 13.11
CA PHE A 112 -4.89 4.44 13.60
C PHE A 112 -5.61 5.54 12.79
N SER A 113 -5.71 5.37 11.47
CA SER A 113 -6.43 6.31 10.60
C SER A 113 -7.94 6.27 10.90
N THR A 114 -8.52 5.09 11.13
CA THR A 114 -9.93 4.94 11.53
C THR A 114 -10.19 5.54 12.91
N ALA A 115 -9.29 5.32 13.87
CA ALA A 115 -9.38 5.95 15.19
C ALA A 115 -9.33 7.48 15.08
N GLY A 116 -8.43 8.04 14.27
CA GLY A 116 -8.36 9.48 13.98
C GLY A 116 -9.63 10.00 13.28
N TYR A 117 -10.15 9.26 12.31
CA TYR A 117 -11.37 9.61 11.58
C TYR A 117 -12.61 9.66 12.49
N LEU A 118 -12.72 8.73 13.45
CA LEU A 118 -13.89 8.62 14.33
C LEU A 118 -13.83 9.52 15.57
N ARG A 119 -12.62 9.87 16.04
CA ARG A 119 -12.44 10.50 17.37
C ARG A 119 -11.80 11.88 17.34
N GLU A 120 -11.29 12.33 16.20
CA GLU A 120 -10.59 13.62 16.08
C GLU A 120 -11.28 14.52 15.05
N GLU A 121 -11.08 15.83 15.15
CA GLU A 121 -11.64 16.80 14.21
C GLU A 121 -11.12 16.53 12.78
N ARG A 122 -12.03 16.60 11.81
CA ARG A 122 -11.77 16.26 10.41
C ARG A 122 -11.71 17.51 9.57
N THR A 123 -10.85 17.47 8.56
CA THR A 123 -10.91 18.43 7.46
C THR A 123 -11.75 17.86 6.32
N ALA A 124 -12.27 18.73 5.46
CA ALA A 124 -12.98 18.31 4.25
C ALA A 124 -12.09 17.37 3.39
#